data_AF-A0A9C9GN02-F1
#
_entry.id   AF-A0A9C9GN02-F1
#
_cell.length_a   1.000
_cell.length_b   1.000
_cell.length_c   1.000
_cell.angle_alpha   90.00
_cell.angle_beta   90.00
_cell.angle_gamma   90.00
#
_symmetry.space_group_name_H-M   'P 1'
#
loop_
_entity.id
_entity.type
_entity.pdbx_description
1 polymer ?
#
loop_
_entity_poly.entity_id
_entity_poly.type
_entity_poly.pdbx_seq_one_letter_code
_entity_poly.pdbx_strand_id
1 'polypeptide(L)'
;MSRSIASINSLLVNVKTINSALLVKLQQPGFDTSLALGSEREYTVKTLIHAIDTLAIQFLIITASSQQFVHRTSYAERKAIETSLRNLHSCLQQTQQELTTFHPVDFQCHNAHALVYTDENGEFHSLKLLEAPRHIDAIKPYYRMLETITAHERIHALSAVLENMLSRDTTVIEDDSGLNDEPGDEHANATGLSQYLIRQAL
;
A
#
# COMPACT_ATOMS: atom_id res chain seq x y z
N MET A 1 -0.51 -13.86 19.30
CA MET A 1 -0.56 -13.54 17.86
C MET A 1 -1.56 -12.41 17.55
N SER A 2 -2.78 -12.41 18.09
CA SER A 2 -3.78 -11.34 17.91
C SER A 2 -3.32 -9.92 18.31
N ARG A 3 -2.53 -9.80 19.38
CA ARG A 3 -1.98 -8.50 19.85
C ARG A 3 -1.12 -7.77 18.82
N SER A 4 -0.35 -8.50 18.01
CA SER A 4 0.53 -7.91 17.00
C SER A 4 -0.27 -7.27 15.86
N ILE A 5 -1.33 -7.93 15.40
CA ILE A 5 -2.20 -7.39 14.34
C ILE A 5 -2.98 -6.18 14.83
N ALA A 6 -3.56 -6.27 16.03
CA ALA A 6 -4.26 -5.14 16.63
C ALA A 6 -3.33 -3.92 16.78
N SER A 7 -2.08 -4.13 17.18
CA SER A 7 -1.06 -3.08 17.23
C SER A 7 -0.74 -2.51 15.84
N ILE A 8 -0.56 -3.37 14.83
CA ILE A 8 -0.29 -2.94 13.45
C ILE A 8 -1.47 -2.11 12.91
N ASN A 9 -2.70 -2.58 13.08
CA ASN A 9 -3.90 -1.87 12.63
C ASN A 9 -4.08 -0.54 13.35
N SER A 10 -3.85 -0.50 14.67
CA SER A 10 -3.88 0.75 15.44
C SER A 10 -2.82 1.74 14.93
N LEU A 11 -1.59 1.28 14.67
CA LEU A 11 -0.53 2.12 14.11
C LEU A 11 -0.90 2.66 12.72
N LEU A 12 -1.45 1.83 11.84
CA LEU A 12 -1.87 2.23 10.50
C LEU A 12 -2.97 3.31 10.54
N VAL A 13 -3.96 3.15 11.42
CA VAL A 13 -5.02 4.16 11.62
C VAL A 13 -4.42 5.46 12.13
N ASN A 14 -3.49 5.41 13.09
CA ASN A 14 -2.85 6.62 13.62
C ASN A 14 -1.98 7.31 12.56
N VAL A 15 -1.18 6.55 11.80
CA VAL A 15 -0.38 7.06 10.67
C VAL A 15 -1.28 7.78 9.68
N LYS A 16 -2.37 7.14 9.25
CA LYS A 16 -3.35 7.73 8.34
C LYS A 16 -3.95 9.02 8.90
N THR A 17 -4.36 8.99 10.17
CA THR A 17 -5.01 10.13 10.83
C THR A 17 -4.08 11.34 10.90
N ILE A 18 -2.84 11.16 11.36
CA ILE A 18 -1.85 12.25 11.45
C ILE A 18 -1.48 12.77 10.06
N ASN A 19 -1.25 11.86 9.11
CA ASN A 19 -0.83 12.19 7.76
C ASN A 19 -1.88 13.00 6.98
N SER A 20 -3.17 12.77 7.24
CA SER A 20 -4.28 13.44 6.53
C SER A 20 -4.26 14.97 6.60
N ALA A 21 -3.73 15.54 7.69
CA ALA A 21 -3.64 16.99 7.89
C ALA A 21 -2.22 17.54 7.67
N LEU A 22 -1.22 16.67 7.47
CA LEU A 22 0.19 17.06 7.54
C LEU A 22 0.60 17.95 6.36
N LEU A 23 0.08 17.68 5.16
CA LEU A 23 0.40 18.48 3.97
C LEU A 23 -0.02 19.94 4.14
N VAL A 24 -1.25 20.15 4.60
CA VAL A 24 -1.78 21.50 4.84
C VAL A 24 -0.98 22.21 5.94
N LYS A 25 -0.68 21.49 7.03
CA LYS A 25 0.11 22.04 8.15
C LYS A 25 1.54 22.39 7.77
N LEU A 26 2.13 21.73 6.77
CA LEU A 26 3.45 22.08 6.24
C LEU A 26 3.39 23.31 5.31
N GLN A 27 2.32 23.46 4.55
CA GLN A 27 2.17 24.61 3.65
C GLN A 27 1.89 25.92 4.40
N GLN A 28 1.18 25.86 5.54
CA GLN A 28 0.85 27.02 6.36
C GLN A 28 2.07 27.88 6.79
N PRO A 29 3.16 27.30 7.32
CA PRO A 29 4.38 28.04 7.65
C PRO A 29 5.28 28.34 6.45
N GLY A 30 4.90 27.92 5.23
CA GLY A 30 5.62 28.24 4.00
C GLY A 30 6.65 27.21 3.55
N PHE A 31 6.60 25.95 4.03
CA PHE A 31 7.46 24.90 3.46
C PHE A 31 7.08 24.65 1.99
N ASP A 32 8.08 24.67 1.11
CA ASP A 32 7.87 24.28 -0.29
C ASP A 32 7.73 22.76 -0.41
N THR A 33 6.48 22.33 -0.62
CA THR A 33 6.12 20.91 -0.75
C THR A 33 6.51 20.27 -2.08
N SER A 34 7.01 21.06 -3.03
CA SER A 34 7.49 20.57 -4.34
C SER A 34 8.96 20.17 -4.32
N LEU A 35 9.70 20.54 -3.26
CA LEU A 35 11.10 20.17 -3.10
C LEU A 35 11.26 18.67 -2.91
N ALA A 36 12.31 18.13 -3.53
CA ALA A 36 12.60 16.71 -3.52
C ALA A 36 13.28 16.23 -2.22
N LEU A 37 13.06 14.97 -1.89
CA LEU A 37 13.37 14.27 -0.65
C LEU A 37 13.87 12.85 -0.94
N GLY A 38 14.68 12.31 -0.03
CA GLY A 38 15.25 10.97 -0.12
C GLY A 38 16.62 10.91 -0.81
N SER A 39 17.31 9.79 -0.66
CA SER A 39 18.67 9.58 -1.19
C SER A 39 18.77 9.73 -2.70
N GLU A 40 17.69 9.43 -3.44
CA GLU A 40 17.61 9.54 -4.89
C GLU A 40 16.59 10.58 -5.38
N ARG A 41 16.13 11.48 -4.49
CA ARG A 41 15.05 12.45 -4.81
C ARG A 41 13.75 11.78 -5.28
N GLU A 42 13.50 10.56 -4.81
CA GLU A 42 12.34 9.74 -5.21
C GLU A 42 11.00 10.39 -4.86
N TYR A 43 10.99 11.24 -3.82
CA TYR A 43 9.79 11.88 -3.34
C TYR A 43 9.90 13.39 -3.39
N THR A 44 8.76 14.06 -3.53
CA THR A 44 8.54 15.42 -3.04
C THR A 44 7.80 15.30 -1.70
N VAL A 45 7.72 16.36 -0.90
CA VAL A 45 6.92 16.34 0.34
C VAL A 45 5.48 15.88 0.03
N LYS A 46 4.91 16.39 -1.08
CA LYS A 46 3.56 16.03 -1.52
C LYS A 46 3.44 14.55 -1.88
N THR A 47 4.36 14.01 -2.69
CA THR A 47 4.28 12.59 -3.09
C THR A 47 4.63 11.65 -1.95
N LEU A 48 5.47 12.07 -1.00
CA LEU A 48 5.75 11.32 0.23
C LEU A 48 4.49 11.15 1.08
N ILE A 49 3.78 12.26 1.35
CA ILE A 49 2.53 12.23 2.14
C ILE A 49 1.48 11.35 1.44
N HIS A 50 1.37 11.44 0.11
CA HIS A 50 0.47 10.57 -0.62
C HIS A 50 0.86 9.10 -0.51
N ALA A 51 2.15 8.78 -0.67
CA ALA A 51 2.65 7.41 -0.55
C ALA A 51 2.38 6.81 0.84
N ILE A 52 2.52 7.59 1.92
CA ILE A 52 2.19 7.17 3.29
C ILE A 52 0.70 6.82 3.41
N ASP A 53 -0.19 7.66 2.86
CA ASP A 53 -1.64 7.43 2.94
C ASP A 53 -2.04 6.17 2.14
N THR A 54 -1.54 6.04 0.92
CA THR A 54 -1.75 4.86 0.08
C THR A 54 -1.27 3.59 0.77
N LEU A 55 -0.05 3.60 1.31
CA LEU A 55 0.50 2.45 2.04
C LEU A 55 -0.38 2.10 3.24
N ALA A 56 -0.80 3.09 4.04
CA ALA A 56 -1.62 2.85 5.21
C ALA A 56 -2.97 2.22 4.86
N ILE A 57 -3.65 2.73 3.83
CA ILE A 57 -4.94 2.20 3.34
C ILE A 57 -4.78 0.78 2.83
N GLN A 58 -3.78 0.54 1.97
CA GLN A 58 -3.61 -0.78 1.37
C GLN A 58 -3.21 -1.82 2.41
N PHE A 59 -2.37 -1.47 3.39
CA PHE A 59 -2.09 -2.36 4.51
C PHE A 59 -3.32 -2.67 5.35
N LEU A 60 -4.18 -1.68 5.63
CA LEU A 60 -5.43 -1.92 6.35
C LEU A 60 -6.37 -2.87 5.60
N ILE A 61 -6.40 -2.81 4.26
CA ILE A 61 -7.15 -3.75 3.43
C ILE A 61 -6.58 -5.16 3.57
N ILE A 62 -5.26 -5.30 3.50
CA ILE A 62 -4.58 -6.60 3.63
C ILE A 62 -4.80 -7.21 5.02
N THR A 63 -4.71 -6.40 6.08
CA THR A 63 -4.84 -6.86 7.47
C THR A 63 -6.29 -7.00 7.94
N ALA A 64 -7.28 -6.60 7.13
CA ALA A 64 -8.70 -6.78 7.42
C ALA A 64 -9.05 -8.27 7.65
N SER A 65 -8.42 -9.16 6.88
CA SER A 65 -8.49 -10.61 7.12
C SER A 65 -7.34 -11.05 8.04
N SER A 66 -7.55 -10.87 9.35
CA SER A 66 -6.53 -11.15 10.37
C SER A 66 -5.98 -12.59 10.31
N GLN A 67 -6.82 -13.58 9.99
CA GLN A 67 -6.39 -14.98 9.85
C GLN A 67 -5.47 -15.18 8.65
N GLN A 68 -5.86 -14.68 7.47
CA GLN A 68 -5.03 -14.77 6.26
C GLN A 68 -3.69 -14.06 6.46
N PHE A 69 -3.71 -12.87 7.06
CA PHE A 69 -2.47 -12.14 7.36
C PHE A 69 -1.54 -12.93 8.28
N VAL A 70 -2.06 -13.62 9.30
CA VAL A 70 -1.24 -14.46 10.21
C VAL A 70 -0.65 -15.66 9.50
N HIS A 71 -1.43 -16.32 8.63
CA HIS A 71 -0.95 -17.48 7.87
C HIS A 71 0.09 -17.11 6.82
N ARG A 72 0.01 -15.89 6.27
CA ARG A 72 0.90 -15.39 5.22
C ARG A 72 2.15 -14.66 5.72
N THR A 73 2.29 -14.51 7.04
CA THR A 73 3.45 -13.83 7.64
C THR A 73 4.04 -14.66 8.76
N SER A 74 5.36 -14.62 8.89
CA SER A 74 6.08 -15.08 10.08
C SER A 74 5.95 -14.07 11.21
N TYR A 75 6.27 -14.51 12.43
CA TYR A 75 6.33 -13.60 13.57
C TYR A 75 7.40 -12.51 13.41
N ALA A 76 8.55 -12.86 12.83
CA ALA A 76 9.64 -11.92 12.59
C ALA A 76 9.23 -10.80 11.63
N GLU A 77 8.55 -11.14 10.53
CA GLU A 77 8.03 -10.16 9.57
C GLU A 77 6.99 -9.24 10.21
N ARG A 78 6.04 -9.80 10.96
CA ARG A 78 5.06 -8.96 11.70
C ARG A 78 5.74 -7.98 12.64
N LYS A 79 6.78 -8.41 13.35
CA LYS A 79 7.55 -7.53 14.26
C LYS A 79 8.34 -6.46 13.49
N ALA A 80 8.88 -6.79 12.32
CA ALA A 80 9.58 -5.83 11.45
C ALA A 80 8.62 -4.77 10.89
N ILE A 81 7.45 -5.20 10.42
CA ILE A 81 6.34 -4.32 9.97
C ILE A 81 5.93 -3.40 11.12
N GLU A 82 5.64 -3.95 12.29
CA GLU A 82 5.22 -3.19 13.47
C GLU A 82 6.28 -2.15 13.89
N THR A 83 7.56 -2.54 13.92
CA THR A 83 8.67 -1.63 14.25
C THR A 83 8.77 -0.50 13.24
N SER A 84 8.68 -0.80 11.95
CA SER A 84 8.79 0.20 10.89
C SER A 84 7.61 1.17 10.90
N LEU A 85 6.39 0.67 11.12
CA LEU A 85 5.19 1.50 11.29
C LEU A 85 5.26 2.37 12.54
N ARG A 86 5.79 1.84 13.66
CA ARG A 86 6.00 2.62 14.89
C ARG A 86 6.98 3.77 14.66
N ASN A 87 8.08 3.51 13.96
CA ASN A 87 9.06 4.54 13.64
C ASN A 87 8.46 5.61 12.71
N LEU A 88 7.75 5.19 11.66
CA LEU A 88 7.04 6.11 10.77
C LEU A 88 6.02 6.96 11.54
N HIS A 89 5.22 6.35 12.40
CA HIS A 89 4.28 7.04 13.27
C HIS A 89 4.98 8.07 14.17
N SER A 90 6.12 7.71 14.77
CA SER A 90 6.92 8.62 15.59
C SER A 90 7.41 9.83 14.80
N CYS A 91 7.90 9.65 13.57
CA CYS A 91 8.33 10.75 12.70
C CYS A 91 7.17 11.71 12.40
N LEU A 92 6.00 11.17 12.07
CA LEU A 92 4.81 11.95 11.76
C LEU A 92 4.30 12.71 12.99
N GLN A 93 4.28 12.06 14.14
CA GLN A 93 3.83 12.66 15.39
C GLN A 93 4.76 13.78 15.85
N GLN A 94 6.08 13.58 15.81
CA GLN A 94 7.06 14.62 16.16
C GLN A 94 6.93 15.82 15.22
N THR A 95 6.86 15.57 13.91
CA THR A 95 6.64 16.65 12.92
C THR A 95 5.33 17.39 13.19
N GLN A 96 4.26 16.69 13.51
CA GLN A 96 2.98 17.34 13.83
C GLN A 96 3.08 18.21 15.09
N GLN A 97 3.82 17.77 16.11
CA GLN A 97 4.05 18.52 17.34
C GLN A 97 4.91 19.77 17.07
N GLU A 98 6.01 19.64 16.34
CA GLU A 98 6.86 20.76 15.94
C GLU A 98 6.07 21.81 15.14
N LEU A 99 5.18 21.36 14.24
CA LEU A 99 4.31 22.26 13.47
C LEU A 99 3.23 22.96 14.32
N THR A 100 2.84 22.40 15.48
CA THR A 100 1.89 23.09 16.37
C THR A 100 2.50 24.26 17.13
N THR A 101 3.82 24.24 17.33
CA THR A 101 4.56 25.34 17.97
C THR A 101 5.13 26.34 16.96
N PHE A 102 5.05 26.03 15.67
CA PHE A 102 5.63 26.83 14.61
C PHE A 102 4.89 28.15 14.40
N HIS A 103 5.58 29.27 14.59
CA HIS A 103 5.07 30.61 14.34
C HIS A 103 5.79 31.21 13.13
N PRO A 104 5.10 31.48 12.00
CA PRO A 104 5.76 31.89 10.76
C PRO A 104 6.62 33.18 10.85
N VAL A 105 6.43 33.96 11.91
CA VAL A 105 7.20 35.19 12.17
C VAL A 105 8.57 34.88 12.80
N ASP A 106 8.67 33.77 13.54
CA ASP A 106 9.85 33.41 14.33
C ASP A 106 10.76 32.41 13.61
N PHE A 107 10.26 31.77 12.54
CA PHE A 107 10.97 30.74 11.79
C PHE A 107 10.98 31.03 10.29
N GLN A 108 12.11 30.76 9.64
CA GLN A 108 12.25 30.91 8.19
C GLN A 108 12.45 29.56 7.51
N CYS A 109 11.53 29.19 6.64
CA CYS A 109 11.64 27.97 5.82
C CYS A 109 12.76 28.12 4.78
N HIS A 110 13.51 27.04 4.55
CA HIS A 110 14.59 27.04 3.57
C HIS A 110 14.07 26.84 2.14
N ASN A 111 14.47 27.70 1.19
CA ASN A 111 13.95 27.67 -0.18
C ASN A 111 14.53 26.53 -1.05
N ALA A 112 15.70 25.99 -0.69
CA ALA A 112 16.39 24.95 -1.48
C ALA A 112 16.38 23.56 -0.83
N HIS A 113 16.00 23.45 0.44
CA HIS A 113 16.05 22.21 1.21
C HIS A 113 14.68 21.93 1.79
N ALA A 114 14.09 20.80 1.40
CA ALA A 114 12.78 20.40 1.87
C ALA A 114 12.79 20.17 3.39
N LEU A 115 11.75 20.66 4.07
CA LEU A 115 11.52 20.41 5.51
C LEU A 115 12.62 20.96 6.44
N VAL A 116 13.44 21.89 5.95
CA VAL A 116 14.48 22.59 6.72
C VAL A 116 14.01 23.99 7.03
N TYR A 117 14.26 24.46 8.25
CA TYR A 117 13.96 25.81 8.70
C TYR A 117 15.07 26.37 9.58
N THR A 118 15.11 27.68 9.69
CA THR A 118 15.99 28.40 10.61
C THR A 118 15.14 28.92 11.76
N ASP A 119 15.61 28.76 13.00
CA ASP A 119 14.93 29.28 14.18
C ASP A 119 15.29 30.75 14.49
N GLU A 120 14.70 31.27 15.56
CA GLU A 120 14.93 32.63 16.07
C GLU A 120 16.40 32.90 16.45
N ASN A 121 17.18 31.86 16.73
CA ASN A 121 18.60 31.95 17.07
C ASN A 121 19.52 31.86 15.84
N GLY A 122 18.95 31.66 14.65
CA GLY A 122 19.71 31.44 13.43
C GLY A 122 20.22 30.00 13.27
N GLU A 123 19.75 29.05 14.08
CA GLU A 123 20.14 27.65 13.99
C GLU A 123 19.30 26.90 12.95
N PHE A 124 19.95 26.00 12.21
CA PHE A 124 19.30 25.17 11.20
C PHE A 124 18.69 23.92 11.84
N HIS A 125 17.40 23.72 11.58
CA HIS A 125 16.64 22.56 12.02
C HIS A 125 15.99 21.86 10.84
N SER A 126 15.76 20.56 10.97
CA SER A 126 15.07 19.75 9.97
C SER A 126 13.95 18.95 10.63
N LEU A 127 12.75 18.99 10.05
CA LEU A 127 11.63 18.22 10.56
C LEU A 127 11.91 16.72 10.47
N LYS A 128 11.47 15.96 11.47
CA LYS A 128 11.67 14.50 11.52
C LYS A 128 11.06 13.74 10.35
N LEU A 129 10.08 14.33 9.67
CA LEU A 129 9.49 13.79 8.43
C LEU A 129 10.54 13.50 7.34
N LEU A 130 11.71 14.14 7.37
CA LEU A 130 12.84 13.84 6.48
C LEU A 130 13.28 12.37 6.55
N GLU A 131 13.07 11.69 7.69
CA GLU A 131 13.43 10.27 7.88
C GLU A 131 12.35 9.29 7.39
N ALA A 132 11.14 9.77 7.10
CA ALA A 132 10.01 8.93 6.70
C ALA A 132 10.25 8.09 5.42
N PRO A 133 10.94 8.57 4.36
CA PRO A 133 11.25 7.76 3.18
C PRO A 133 11.92 6.44 3.53
N ARG A 134 12.93 6.46 4.41
CA ARG A 134 13.65 5.25 4.87
C ARG A 134 12.70 4.24 5.51
N HIS A 135 11.73 4.70 6.29
CA HIS A 135 10.76 3.84 6.95
C HIS A 135 9.73 3.26 5.97
N ILE A 136 9.32 4.04 4.97
CA ILE A 136 8.48 3.55 3.87
C ILE A 136 9.22 2.48 3.07
N ASP A 137 10.49 2.72 2.72
CA ASP A 137 11.29 1.80 1.93
C ASP A 137 11.55 0.48 2.67
N ALA A 138 11.63 0.51 4.01
CA ALA A 138 11.67 -0.70 4.83
C ALA A 138 10.34 -1.48 4.85
N ILE A 139 9.20 -0.81 4.66
CA ILE A 139 7.87 -1.44 4.67
C ILE A 139 7.46 -1.97 3.28
N LYS A 140 7.88 -1.28 2.21
CA LYS A 140 7.54 -1.61 0.81
C LYS A 140 7.71 -3.09 0.44
N PRO A 141 8.79 -3.80 0.84
CA PRO A 141 8.95 -5.22 0.49
C PRO A 141 7.84 -6.10 1.07
N TYR A 142 7.47 -5.88 2.33
CA TYR A 142 6.40 -6.63 3.00
C TYR A 142 5.05 -6.33 2.36
N TYR A 143 4.82 -5.07 1.99
CA TYR A 143 3.64 -4.66 1.24
C TYR A 143 3.50 -5.45 -0.07
N ARG A 144 4.52 -5.39 -0.93
CA ARG A 144 4.54 -6.04 -2.25
C ARG A 144 4.37 -7.55 -2.16
N MET A 145 5.02 -8.17 -1.16
CA MET A 145 4.87 -9.60 -0.89
C MET A 145 3.41 -9.95 -0.59
N LEU A 146 2.77 -9.22 0.31
CA LEU A 146 1.38 -9.48 0.71
C LEU A 146 0.38 -9.20 -0.42
N GLU A 147 0.63 -8.17 -1.22
CA GLU A 147 -0.14 -7.85 -2.42
C GLU A 147 -0.05 -8.98 -3.46
N THR A 148 1.16 -9.48 -3.73
CA THR A 148 1.40 -10.58 -4.67
C THR A 148 0.68 -11.87 -4.24
N ILE A 149 0.78 -12.23 -2.95
CA ILE A 149 0.09 -13.41 -2.41
C ILE A 149 -1.43 -13.23 -2.55
N THR A 150 -1.96 -12.04 -2.22
CA THR A 150 -3.39 -11.76 -2.32
C THR A 150 -3.88 -11.80 -3.77
N ALA A 151 -3.09 -11.30 -4.72
CA ALA A 151 -3.41 -11.34 -6.14
C ALA A 151 -3.42 -12.78 -6.68
N HIS A 152 -2.41 -13.59 -6.32
CA HIS A 152 -2.31 -14.98 -6.77
C HIS A 152 -3.50 -15.81 -6.29
N GLU A 153 -3.94 -15.63 -5.04
CA GLU A 153 -5.12 -16.33 -4.52
C GLU A 153 -6.42 -15.88 -5.20
N ARG A 154 -6.57 -14.59 -5.50
CA ARG A 154 -7.72 -14.09 -6.27
C ARG A 154 -7.77 -14.72 -7.65
N ILE A 155 -6.62 -14.82 -8.31
CA ILE A 155 -6.51 -15.50 -9.62
C ILE A 155 -6.89 -16.97 -9.46
N HIS A 156 -6.32 -17.69 -8.49
CA HIS A 156 -6.65 -19.10 -8.26
C HIS A 156 -8.13 -19.33 -7.93
N ALA A 157 -8.74 -18.48 -7.11
CA ALA A 157 -10.16 -18.55 -6.79
C ALA A 157 -11.04 -18.32 -8.03
N LEU A 158 -10.69 -17.34 -8.87
CA LEU A 158 -11.38 -17.10 -10.13
C LEU A 158 -11.21 -18.27 -11.10
N SER A 159 -9.99 -18.82 -11.23
CA SER A 159 -9.74 -20.01 -12.05
C SER A 159 -10.58 -21.19 -11.61
N ALA A 160 -10.66 -21.47 -10.30
CA ALA A 160 -11.49 -22.55 -9.77
C ALA A 160 -13.00 -22.33 -9.99
N VAL A 161 -13.47 -21.08 -9.95
CA VAL A 161 -14.86 -20.75 -10.29
C VAL A 161 -15.11 -20.95 -11.79
N LEU A 162 -14.20 -20.51 -12.65
CA LEU A 162 -14.28 -20.72 -14.09
C LEU A 162 -14.26 -22.21 -14.46
N GLU A 163 -13.40 -23.01 -13.83
CA GLU A 163 -13.40 -24.47 -13.99
C GLU A 163 -14.73 -25.10 -13.55
N ASN A 164 -15.33 -24.64 -12.45
CA ASN A 164 -16.65 -25.09 -12.01
C ASN A 164 -17.79 -24.66 -12.95
N MET A 165 -17.69 -23.49 -13.59
CA MET A 165 -18.67 -23.05 -14.59
C MET A 165 -18.52 -23.84 -15.89
N LEU A 166 -17.29 -24.01 -16.38
CA LEU A 166 -16.98 -24.79 -17.59
C LEU A 166 -17.35 -26.26 -17.42
N SER A 167 -17.07 -26.86 -16.26
CA SER A 167 -17.45 -28.25 -15.97
C SER A 167 -18.97 -28.45 -15.89
N ARG A 168 -19.71 -27.46 -15.37
CA ARG A 168 -21.18 -27.49 -15.36
C ARG A 168 -21.78 -27.39 -16.76
N ASP A 169 -21.22 -26.56 -17.64
CA ASP A 169 -21.66 -26.48 -19.04
C ASP A 169 -21.39 -27.78 -19.83
N THR A 170 -20.33 -28.53 -19.48
CA THR A 170 -20.10 -29.88 -20.06
C THR A 170 -20.99 -30.98 -19.50
N THR A 171 -21.56 -30.83 -18.29
CA THR A 171 -22.44 -31.87 -17.70
C THR A 171 -23.90 -31.82 -18.18
N VAL A 172 -24.27 -30.88 -19.05
CA VAL A 172 -25.64 -30.75 -19.59
C VAL A 172 -25.79 -31.38 -20.99
N ILE A 173 -24.74 -31.98 -21.55
CA ILE A 173 -24.77 -32.60 -22.89
C ILE A 173 -24.42 -34.10 -22.81
N GLU A 174 -25.06 -34.84 -21.91
CA GLU A 174 -25.16 -36.31 -21.99
C GLU A 174 -26.53 -36.76 -21.49
N ASP A 175 -27.61 -36.20 -22.01
CA ASP A 175 -28.87 -36.94 -22.10
C ASP A 175 -29.80 -36.37 -23.18
N ASP A 176 -29.98 -37.19 -24.21
CA ASP A 176 -31.11 -37.25 -25.14
C ASP A 176 -31.47 -36.01 -25.98
N SER A 177 -30.99 -35.95 -27.23
CA SER A 177 -31.83 -35.82 -28.43
C SER A 177 -30.98 -35.53 -29.68
N GLY A 178 -31.11 -36.39 -30.68
CA GLY A 178 -30.72 -36.04 -32.04
C GLY A 178 -31.62 -34.93 -32.57
N LEU A 179 -31.03 -33.93 -33.23
CA LEU A 179 -31.48 -33.30 -34.47
C LEU A 179 -30.53 -32.14 -34.80
N ASN A 180 -30.16 -32.08 -36.08
CA ASN A 180 -29.32 -31.07 -36.72
C ASN A 180 -29.69 -29.64 -36.32
N ASP A 181 -28.68 -28.83 -36.02
CA ASP A 181 -28.48 -27.49 -36.60
C ASP A 181 -27.08 -26.98 -36.23
N GLU A 182 -26.19 -26.90 -37.23
CA GLU A 182 -24.98 -26.07 -37.16
C GLU A 182 -25.40 -24.60 -37.05
N PRO A 183 -24.94 -23.89 -36.01
CA PRO A 183 -24.13 -22.71 -36.28
C PRO A 183 -22.98 -22.52 -35.28
N GLY A 184 -21.77 -22.25 -35.79
CA GLY A 184 -20.76 -21.46 -35.06
C GLY A 184 -19.46 -22.16 -34.66
N ASP A 185 -18.67 -22.61 -35.63
CA ASP A 185 -17.27 -23.08 -35.48
C ASP A 185 -16.30 -22.06 -34.83
N GLU A 186 -16.73 -20.82 -34.58
CA GLU A 186 -15.91 -19.77 -33.97
C GLU A 186 -15.86 -19.85 -32.44
N HIS A 187 -16.90 -20.40 -31.78
CA HIS A 187 -16.93 -20.52 -30.32
C HIS A 187 -16.18 -21.76 -29.79
N ALA A 188 -16.15 -22.84 -30.57
CA ALA A 188 -15.37 -24.04 -30.26
C ALA A 188 -13.85 -23.78 -30.38
N ASN A 189 -13.44 -22.95 -31.36
CA ASN A 189 -12.05 -22.56 -31.53
C ASN A 189 -11.55 -21.65 -30.39
N ALA A 190 -12.38 -20.72 -29.91
CA ALA A 190 -12.03 -19.82 -28.81
C ALA A 190 -11.89 -20.56 -27.46
N THR A 191 -12.71 -21.59 -27.22
CA THR A 191 -12.61 -22.45 -26.04
C THR A 191 -11.43 -23.41 -26.12
N GLY A 192 -11.09 -23.92 -27.31
CA GLY A 192 -9.87 -24.71 -27.51
C GLY A 192 -8.59 -23.90 -27.32
N LEU A 193 -8.55 -22.65 -27.82
CA LEU A 193 -7.43 -21.73 -27.64
C LEU A 193 -7.26 -21.30 -26.17
N SER A 194 -8.34 -21.07 -25.44
CA SER A 194 -8.26 -20.70 -24.01
C SER A 194 -7.74 -21.87 -23.17
N GLN A 195 -8.19 -23.10 -23.43
CA GLN A 195 -7.68 -24.31 -22.75
C GLN A 195 -6.21 -24.58 -23.07
N TYR A 196 -5.77 -24.34 -24.31
CA TYR A 196 -4.37 -24.48 -24.72
C TYR A 196 -3.46 -23.47 -24.00
N LEU A 197 -3.88 -22.20 -23.92
CA LEU A 197 -3.12 -21.15 -23.24
C LEU A 197 -3.02 -21.39 -21.72
N ILE A 198 -4.08 -21.90 -21.09
CA ILE A 198 -4.07 -22.28 -19.67
C ILE A 198 -3.09 -23.42 -19.41
N ARG A 199 -3.03 -24.43 -20.29
CA ARG A 199 -2.07 -25.55 -20.15
C ARG A 199 -0.61 -25.16 -20.37
N GLN A 200 -0.34 -24.11 -21.14
CA GLN A 200 1.03 -23.64 -21.38
C GLN A 200 1.57 -22.73 -20.27
N ALA A 201 0.67 -22.22 -19.40
CA ALA A 201 1.00 -21.33 -18.28
C ALA A 201 1.19 -22.06 -16.93
N LEU A 202 0.89 -23.36 -16.86
CA LEU A 202 1.20 -24.27 -15.75
C LEU A 202 2.57 -24.93 -15.96
#